data_AF-A0A233RFE0-F1
#
_entry.id   AF-A0A233RFE0-F1
#
_cell.length_a   1.000
_cell.length_b   1.000
_cell.length_c   1.000
_cell.angle_alpha   90.00
_cell.angle_beta   90.00
_cell.angle_gamma   90.00
#
_symmetry.space_group_name_H-M   'P 1'
#
loop_
_entity.id
_entity.type
_entity.pdbx_description
1 polymer ?
#
loop_
_entity_poly.entity_id
_entity_poly.type
_entity_poly.pdbx_seq_one_letter_code
_entity_poly.pdbx_strand_id
1 'polypeptide(L)'
;MNILLGTSAFCDRDEATTLLLQANISPTEILALENEQALNHAGELLENNAANAIVLYAPLEWVLQQATEQGFVIEQALVTWQQNASQLIRFYKQHRTRVLLANFVEVFSSPRAFADACANRWPELTVNCNESLRAEAKPDPFYQLLAYAIQSQAPALQTLGQQLAALSQPLAEHSPEHSLLPVDINQLVTHYQNAISVQQQLPGLLEKQAINQVLLNELKEKAHHQQQLAEQERQAYSQEKQEWQSQNTRLQEQLNSLQQAHNQTRQKQDELQQENQLLLEQLFAVQEALESRTLEHEKQRAQHQQQQEQLNGLQQVHNQTRQKQDELQQENQQLLEQLFTVQEALESRTLEYEKQRAQHQQQQQAYNKEQQELYSKITQQQEQLNSQQQVLNQAKNEQNELQQENQLLLEQLFSVQEEFENYFISSAQKDHQPAVSDTPAVSQSASNEKVSVLKQQFQKRAEQKALKRKLADLYNSSLFDAKWYLAQYPDVANDKKFRKNPALHYLRFGGFEGRNPGPNFDSATYLLLNPDVKAEGFNPLLHYLRFGQAENRRTS
;
A
#
# COMPACT_ATOMS: atom_id res chain seq x y z
N MET A 1 55.17 76.11 14.66
CA MET A 1 54.64 76.91 15.79
C MET A 1 53.23 77.35 15.41
N ASN A 2 52.27 77.30 16.34
CA ASN A 2 50.93 77.85 16.11
C ASN A 2 50.97 79.38 16.27
N ILE A 3 50.42 80.11 15.31
CA ILE A 3 50.47 81.58 15.26
C ILE A 3 49.08 82.12 14.96
N LEU A 4 48.55 82.97 15.84
CA LEU A 4 47.28 83.68 15.65
C LEU A 4 47.57 85.05 15.03
N LEU A 5 46.85 85.42 13.97
CA LEU A 5 46.82 86.81 13.47
C LEU A 5 45.64 87.54 14.11
N GLY A 6 45.89 88.62 14.85
CA GLY A 6 44.88 89.55 15.33
C GLY A 6 44.91 90.86 14.57
N THR A 7 43.79 91.29 13.99
CA THR A 7 43.66 92.62 13.36
C THR A 7 42.73 93.51 14.18
N SER A 8 43.09 94.77 14.43
CA SER A 8 42.15 95.75 14.99
C SER A 8 41.02 96.09 14.01
N ALA A 9 40.02 96.84 14.48
CA ALA A 9 39.12 97.55 13.58
C ALA A 9 39.91 98.42 12.58
N PHE A 10 39.36 98.59 11.37
CA PHE A 10 39.92 99.38 10.26
C PHE A 10 41.26 98.89 9.66
N CYS A 11 41.73 97.70 10.03
CA CYS A 11 42.76 96.95 9.28
C CYS A 11 42.08 96.02 8.26
N ASP A 12 42.59 95.94 7.03
CA ASP A 12 42.17 94.89 6.10
C ASP A 12 42.77 93.53 6.53
N ARG A 13 41.93 92.49 6.51
CA ARG A 13 42.28 91.14 6.97
C ARG A 13 42.98 90.32 5.89
N ASP A 14 42.65 90.54 4.62
CA ASP A 14 43.23 89.83 3.49
C ASP A 14 44.63 90.39 3.16
N GLU A 15 44.83 91.70 3.29
CA GLU A 15 46.16 92.32 3.21
C GLU A 15 47.08 91.87 4.38
N ALA A 16 46.57 91.89 5.62
CA ALA A 16 47.31 91.42 6.80
C ALA A 16 47.71 89.94 6.70
N THR A 17 46.83 89.11 6.14
CA THR A 17 47.11 87.68 5.90
C THR A 17 48.14 87.51 4.78
N THR A 18 48.03 88.29 3.71
CA THR A 18 48.97 88.28 2.58
C THR A 18 50.39 88.66 3.01
N LEU A 19 50.54 89.68 3.88
CA LEU A 19 51.83 90.06 4.46
C LEU A 19 52.50 88.89 5.21
N LEU A 20 51.77 88.21 6.11
CA LEU A 20 52.34 87.10 6.88
C LEU A 20 52.77 85.95 5.99
N LEU A 21 51.96 85.57 5.00
CA LEU A 21 52.31 84.54 4.03
C LEU A 21 53.58 84.90 3.22
N GLN A 22 53.77 86.18 2.87
CA GLN A 22 54.98 86.66 2.19
C GLN A 22 56.23 86.73 3.09
N ALA A 23 56.06 86.81 4.41
CA ALA A 23 57.14 86.63 5.39
C ALA A 23 57.46 85.14 5.67
N ASN A 24 56.80 84.21 4.97
CA ASN A 24 56.84 82.76 5.23
C ASN A 24 56.27 82.37 6.62
N ILE A 25 55.31 83.16 7.12
CA ILE A 25 54.60 82.96 8.39
C ILE A 25 53.16 82.56 8.08
N SER A 26 52.82 81.28 8.18
CA SER A 26 51.44 80.81 8.01
C SER A 26 50.64 81.00 9.32
N PRO A 27 49.64 81.91 9.37
CA PRO A 27 48.74 81.97 10.52
C PRO A 27 47.91 80.69 10.61
N THR A 28 47.74 80.17 11.82
CA THR A 28 46.90 79.01 12.14
C THR A 28 45.43 79.41 12.22
N GLU A 29 45.16 80.64 12.63
CA GLU A 29 43.82 81.22 12.80
C GLU A 29 43.93 82.75 12.68
N ILE A 30 42.87 83.39 12.17
CA ILE A 30 42.83 84.84 11.90
C ILE A 30 41.61 85.42 12.62
N LEU A 31 41.83 86.34 13.55
CA LEU A 31 40.83 86.87 14.47
C LEU A 31 40.70 88.39 14.34
N ALA A 32 39.45 88.85 14.24
CA ALA A 32 39.12 90.26 14.24
C ALA A 32 38.98 90.75 15.69
N LEU A 33 40.01 91.44 16.19
CA LEU A 33 40.09 91.96 17.56
C LEU A 33 39.33 93.29 17.68
N GLU A 34 38.11 93.32 17.16
CA GLU A 34 37.23 94.50 17.11
C GLU A 34 36.48 94.71 18.44
N ASN A 35 36.14 93.61 19.13
CA ASN A 35 35.28 93.58 20.31
C ASN A 35 35.91 92.80 21.48
N GLU A 36 35.50 93.12 22.72
CA GLU A 36 36.00 92.49 23.95
C GLU A 36 35.82 90.96 23.98
N GLN A 37 34.73 90.45 23.40
CA GLN A 37 34.50 89.01 23.27
C GLN A 37 35.56 88.32 22.38
N ALA A 38 36.00 88.96 21.30
CA ALA A 38 37.03 88.42 20.42
C ALA A 38 38.42 88.45 21.07
N LEU A 39 38.70 89.47 21.89
CA LEU A 39 39.92 89.55 22.70
C LEU A 39 39.96 88.49 23.79
N ASN A 40 38.83 88.23 24.47
CA ASN A 40 38.73 87.15 25.46
C ASN A 40 38.96 85.78 24.79
N HIS A 41 38.34 85.54 23.64
CA HIS A 41 38.53 84.29 22.89
C HIS A 41 39.97 84.10 22.38
N ALA A 42 40.62 85.19 21.91
CA ALA A 42 42.04 85.16 21.58
C ALA A 42 42.92 84.84 22.81
N GLY A 43 42.53 85.27 24.01
CA GLY A 43 43.15 84.90 25.28
C GLY A 43 43.01 83.40 25.59
N GLU A 44 41.80 82.84 25.46
CA GLU A 44 41.53 81.41 25.61
C GLU A 44 42.36 80.56 24.62
N LEU A 45 42.47 80.99 23.36
CA LEU A 45 43.24 80.29 22.34
C LEU A 45 44.76 80.36 22.60
N LEU A 46 45.27 81.49 23.09
CA LEU A 46 46.64 81.58 23.60
C LEU A 46 46.85 80.60 24.76
N GLU A 47 45.99 80.58 25.78
CA GLU A 47 46.19 79.73 26.95
C GLU A 47 46.09 78.23 26.62
N ASN A 48 45.10 77.81 25.82
CA ASN A 48 44.85 76.39 25.53
C ASN A 48 45.76 75.80 24.45
N ASN A 49 45.97 76.47 23.31
CA ASN A 49 46.56 75.87 22.10
C ASN A 49 48.08 76.07 21.94
N ALA A 50 48.77 76.48 23.02
CA ALA A 50 50.21 76.78 23.04
C ALA A 50 50.69 77.77 21.94
N ALA A 51 49.77 78.55 21.36
CA ALA A 51 50.05 79.47 20.25
C ALA A 51 50.76 80.76 20.70
N ASN A 52 51.40 81.44 19.75
CA ASN A 52 51.79 82.85 19.90
C ASN A 52 50.88 83.71 19.02
N ALA A 53 50.80 85.02 19.26
CA ALA A 53 49.96 85.92 18.47
C ALA A 53 50.75 87.12 17.91
N ILE A 54 50.46 87.46 16.66
CA ILE A 54 50.87 88.71 16.02
C ILE A 54 49.62 89.58 15.95
N VAL A 55 49.68 90.77 16.55
CA VAL A 55 48.56 91.71 16.58
C VAL A 55 48.94 92.98 15.82
N LEU A 56 48.20 93.26 14.74
CA LEU A 56 48.34 94.45 13.91
C LEU A 56 47.24 95.45 14.27
N TYR A 57 47.62 96.68 14.64
CA TYR A 57 46.67 97.76 14.93
C TYR A 57 46.76 98.90 13.92
N ALA A 58 45.60 99.48 13.60
CA ALA A 58 45.49 100.68 12.80
C ALA A 58 45.90 101.93 13.61
N PRO A 59 46.85 102.75 13.11
CA PRO A 59 47.14 104.05 13.72
C PRO A 59 46.02 105.06 13.39
N LEU A 60 45.97 106.16 14.12
CA LEU A 60 44.82 107.09 14.10
C LEU A 60 44.55 107.69 12.71
N GLU A 61 45.62 108.09 12.03
CA GLU A 61 45.63 108.64 10.68
C GLU A 61 45.06 107.67 9.63
N TRP A 62 45.29 106.36 9.80
CA TRP A 62 44.71 105.33 8.92
C TRP A 62 43.21 105.16 9.17
N VAL A 63 42.78 105.17 10.43
CA VAL A 63 41.36 105.11 10.79
C VAL A 63 40.60 106.33 10.28
N LEU A 64 41.18 107.53 10.37
CA LEU A 64 40.56 108.75 9.84
C LEU A 64 40.35 108.66 8.33
N GLN A 65 41.36 108.20 7.58
CA GLN A 65 41.25 107.97 6.15
C GLN A 65 40.14 106.96 5.82
N GLN A 66 40.24 105.74 6.37
CA GLN A 66 39.28 104.66 6.10
C GLN A 66 37.84 105.03 6.51
N ALA A 67 37.67 105.74 7.62
CA ALA A 67 36.35 106.24 8.02
C ALA A 67 35.75 107.19 6.97
N THR A 68 36.54 108.11 6.41
CA THR A 68 36.06 109.05 5.38
C THR A 68 35.82 108.40 4.03
N GLU A 69 36.68 107.47 3.59
CA GLU A 69 36.52 106.73 2.34
C GLU A 69 35.27 105.84 2.36
N GLN A 70 34.98 105.22 3.50
CA GLN A 70 33.82 104.34 3.70
C GLN A 70 32.56 105.09 4.17
N GLY A 71 32.61 106.43 4.28
CA GLY A 71 31.45 107.28 4.60
C GLY A 71 30.98 107.26 6.06
N PHE A 72 31.81 106.79 6.99
CA PHE A 72 31.49 106.76 8.43
C PHE A 72 31.58 108.14 9.09
N VAL A 73 30.82 108.33 10.18
CA VAL A 73 30.91 109.51 11.02
C VAL A 73 32.24 109.49 11.79
N ILE A 74 33.09 110.49 11.56
CA ILE A 74 34.44 110.60 12.16
C ILE A 74 34.40 110.45 13.69
N GLU A 75 33.42 111.06 14.37
CA GLU A 75 33.24 110.93 15.82
C GLU A 75 33.05 109.47 16.27
N GLN A 76 32.30 108.67 15.51
CA GLN A 76 32.06 107.25 15.82
C GLN A 76 33.31 106.40 15.55
N ALA A 77 34.08 106.72 14.51
CA ALA A 77 35.36 106.09 14.23
C ALA A 77 36.39 106.40 15.34
N LEU A 78 36.46 107.65 15.81
CA LEU A 78 37.31 108.07 16.92
C LEU A 78 36.97 107.35 18.24
N VAL A 79 35.67 107.25 18.58
CA VAL A 79 35.22 106.52 19.79
C VAL A 79 35.53 105.02 19.67
N THR A 80 35.29 104.42 18.50
CA THR A 80 35.60 103.01 18.24
C THR A 80 37.09 102.73 18.38
N TRP A 81 37.95 103.57 17.76
CA TRP A 81 39.40 103.46 17.90
C TRP A 81 39.87 103.64 19.35
N GLN A 82 39.33 104.62 20.08
CA GLN A 82 39.66 104.86 21.49
C GLN A 82 39.34 103.64 22.38
N GLN A 83 38.16 103.02 22.18
CA GLN A 83 37.75 101.82 22.91
C GLN A 83 38.64 100.62 22.55
N ASN A 84 38.84 100.38 21.25
CA ASN A 84 39.63 99.27 20.73
C ASN A 84 41.10 99.36 21.18
N ALA A 85 41.74 100.53 21.03
CA ALA A 85 43.07 100.82 21.54
C ALA A 85 43.19 100.57 23.05
N SER A 86 42.20 101.02 23.83
CA SER A 86 42.17 100.82 25.29
C SER A 86 42.07 99.34 25.68
N GLN A 87 41.33 98.53 24.92
CA GLN A 87 41.21 97.09 25.11
C GLN A 87 42.46 96.33 24.66
N LEU A 88 43.03 96.67 23.49
CA LEU A 88 44.29 96.11 22.99
C LEU A 88 45.46 96.35 23.96
N ILE A 89 45.57 97.55 24.53
CA ILE A 89 46.57 97.87 25.56
C ILE A 89 46.42 96.97 26.80
N ARG A 90 45.20 96.59 27.21
CA ARG A 90 44.96 95.68 28.34
C ARG A 90 45.34 94.25 27.99
N PHE A 91 44.85 93.74 26.86
CA PHE A 91 45.15 92.40 26.34
C PHE A 91 46.65 92.17 26.18
N TYR A 92 47.36 93.10 25.54
CA TYR A 92 48.81 93.03 25.41
C TYR A 92 49.53 93.06 26.76
N LYS A 93 49.06 93.85 27.74
CA LYS A 93 49.61 93.86 29.11
C LYS A 93 49.40 92.53 29.86
N GLN A 94 48.37 91.76 29.53
CA GLN A 94 48.12 90.42 30.10
C GLN A 94 49.02 89.35 29.45
N HIS A 95 49.14 89.33 28.12
CA HIS A 95 49.82 88.23 27.39
C HIS A 95 51.21 88.61 26.81
N ARG A 96 51.91 89.57 27.42
CA ARG A 96 53.19 90.18 26.96
C ARG A 96 54.28 89.23 26.45
N THR A 97 54.37 88.02 26.99
CA THR A 97 55.40 87.03 26.62
C THR A 97 55.11 86.31 25.31
N ARG A 98 53.86 86.33 24.83
CA ARG A 98 53.36 85.50 23.73
C ARG A 98 52.66 86.28 22.62
N VAL A 99 52.42 87.58 22.85
CA VAL A 99 51.92 88.52 21.83
C VAL A 99 53.07 89.40 21.33
N LEU A 100 53.11 89.63 20.02
CA LEU A 100 53.87 90.70 19.36
C LEU A 100 52.87 91.73 18.84
N LEU A 101 52.98 92.98 19.28
CA LEU A 101 52.14 94.10 18.83
C LEU A 101 52.91 94.94 17.80
N ALA A 102 52.31 95.26 16.65
CA ALA A 102 52.93 96.08 15.61
C ALA A 102 51.93 97.03 14.94
N ASN A 103 52.42 98.20 14.51
CA ASN A 103 51.65 99.18 13.75
C ASN A 103 51.46 98.69 12.31
N PHE A 104 50.20 98.58 11.85
CA PHE A 104 49.85 98.12 10.51
C PHE A 104 50.65 98.86 9.42
N VAL A 105 50.67 100.20 9.46
CA VAL A 105 51.35 101.05 8.46
C VAL A 105 52.87 100.88 8.46
N GLU A 106 53.49 100.66 9.63
CA GLU A 106 54.94 100.40 9.72
C GLU A 106 55.31 99.02 9.14
N VAL A 107 54.46 98.01 9.30
CA VAL A 107 54.72 96.66 8.74
C VAL A 107 54.74 96.69 7.21
N PHE A 108 53.83 97.41 6.54
CA PHE A 108 53.91 97.62 5.09
C PHE A 108 55.11 98.48 4.69
N SER A 109 55.50 99.44 5.52
CA SER A 109 56.61 100.37 5.24
C SER A 109 57.99 99.73 5.42
N SER A 110 58.15 98.72 6.29
CA SER A 110 59.42 98.03 6.56
C SER A 110 59.25 96.52 6.81
N PRO A 111 58.81 95.72 5.80
CA PRO A 111 58.48 94.30 5.99
C PRO A 111 59.66 93.43 6.46
N ARG A 112 60.88 93.78 6.07
CA ARG A 112 62.10 93.05 6.46
C ARG A 112 62.38 93.19 7.96
N ALA A 113 62.27 94.39 8.51
CA ALA A 113 62.44 94.63 9.95
C ALA A 113 61.34 93.94 10.78
N PHE A 114 60.11 93.86 10.25
CA PHE A 114 59.04 93.08 10.87
C PHE A 114 59.35 91.58 10.92
N ALA A 115 59.87 91.02 9.83
CA ALA A 115 60.34 89.64 9.75
C ALA A 115 61.50 89.36 10.71
N ASP A 116 62.52 90.22 10.72
CA ASP A 116 63.66 90.13 11.63
C ASP A 116 63.19 90.24 13.11
N ALA A 117 62.20 91.08 13.41
CA ALA A 117 61.63 91.17 14.76
C ALA A 117 60.85 89.90 15.17
N CYS A 118 60.11 89.28 14.24
CA CYS A 118 59.43 88.00 14.48
C CYS A 118 60.45 86.88 14.78
N ALA A 119 61.52 86.79 13.99
CA ALA A 119 62.60 85.81 14.18
C ALA A 119 63.34 86.03 15.52
N ASN A 120 63.66 87.28 15.86
CA ASN A 120 64.28 87.62 17.15
C ASN A 120 63.38 87.32 18.36
N ARG A 121 62.05 87.43 18.20
CA ARG A 121 61.08 87.11 19.27
C ARG A 121 60.90 85.60 19.45
N TRP A 122 60.95 84.85 18.36
CA TRP A 122 60.70 83.40 18.33
C TRP A 122 61.68 82.69 17.37
N PRO A 123 62.87 82.27 17.87
CA PRO A 123 63.94 81.70 17.03
C PRO A 123 63.62 80.39 16.30
N GLU A 124 62.46 79.79 16.55
CA GLU A 124 61.97 78.58 15.87
C GLU A 124 61.27 78.87 14.53
N LEU A 125 61.04 80.14 14.17
CA LEU A 125 60.51 80.51 12.86
C LEU A 125 61.61 80.58 11.80
N THR A 126 61.45 79.81 10.72
CA THR A 126 62.20 79.98 9.47
C THR A 126 61.61 81.12 8.62
N VAL A 127 61.77 82.35 9.10
CA VAL A 127 61.35 83.57 8.39
C VAL A 127 62.24 83.79 7.17
N ASN A 128 61.66 84.12 6.02
CA ASN A 128 62.42 84.37 4.79
C ASN A 128 61.63 85.30 3.86
N CYS A 129 62.17 86.49 3.55
CA CYS A 129 61.44 87.55 2.85
C CYS A 129 61.94 87.77 1.42
N ASN A 130 61.00 87.83 0.47
CA ASN A 130 61.26 88.24 -0.91
C ASN A 130 61.15 89.77 -1.03
N GLU A 131 62.12 90.43 -1.66
CA GLU A 131 62.28 91.90 -1.69
C GLU A 131 61.28 92.66 -2.60
N SER A 132 60.11 92.08 -2.92
CA SER A 132 59.15 92.60 -3.91
C SER A 132 57.91 93.30 -3.33
N LEU A 133 57.97 93.75 -2.07
CA LEU A 133 56.94 94.61 -1.47
C LEU A 133 57.19 96.08 -1.83
N ARG A 134 56.45 96.60 -2.80
CA ARG A 134 56.28 98.06 -2.99
C ARG A 134 55.00 98.50 -2.30
N ALA A 135 55.13 99.46 -1.38
CA ALA A 135 54.04 99.94 -0.56
C ALA A 135 53.34 101.17 -1.19
N GLU A 136 52.01 101.13 -1.24
CA GLU A 136 51.15 102.32 -1.39
C GLU A 136 50.22 102.54 -0.18
N ALA A 137 50.29 101.67 0.85
CA ALA A 137 49.63 101.85 2.14
C ALA A 137 50.31 102.93 3.01
N LYS A 138 50.41 104.17 2.48
CA LYS A 138 50.76 105.37 3.23
C LYS A 138 49.51 106.21 3.43
N PRO A 139 49.10 106.53 4.68
CA PRO A 139 47.97 107.42 4.91
C PRO A 139 48.24 108.81 4.33
N ASP A 140 47.22 109.45 3.75
CA ASP A 140 47.36 110.75 3.08
C ASP A 140 47.93 111.82 4.03
N PRO A 141 48.85 112.70 3.59
CA PRO A 141 49.32 113.85 4.35
C PRO A 141 48.21 114.66 5.07
N PHE A 142 47.02 114.78 4.48
CA PHE A 142 45.87 115.40 5.10
C PHE A 142 45.40 114.66 6.36
N TYR A 143 45.26 113.34 6.32
CA TYR A 143 44.82 112.56 7.49
C TYR A 143 45.91 112.46 8.56
N GLN A 144 47.20 112.51 8.18
CA GLN A 144 48.31 112.65 9.13
C GLN A 144 48.24 114.00 9.88
N LEU A 145 48.02 115.11 9.17
CA LEU A 145 47.84 116.44 9.79
C LEU A 145 46.56 116.50 10.64
N LEU A 146 45.47 115.88 10.20
CA LEU A 146 44.22 115.80 10.95
C LEU A 146 44.37 114.98 12.23
N ALA A 147 45.07 113.83 12.18
CA ALA A 147 45.39 113.02 13.36
C ALA A 147 46.23 113.81 14.37
N TYR A 148 47.27 114.52 13.92
CA TYR A 148 48.09 115.37 14.78
C TYR A 148 47.26 116.51 15.42
N ALA A 149 46.40 117.16 14.64
CA ALA A 149 45.51 118.21 15.15
C ALA A 149 44.55 117.68 16.22
N ILE A 150 43.91 116.52 15.98
CA ILE A 150 43.00 115.87 16.94
C ILE A 150 43.75 115.44 18.21
N GLN A 151 44.93 114.83 18.08
CA GLN A 151 45.77 114.46 19.24
C GLN A 151 46.20 115.69 20.06
N SER A 152 46.51 116.81 19.41
CA SER A 152 46.88 118.06 20.11
C SER A 152 45.75 118.68 20.93
N GLN A 153 44.49 118.41 20.54
CA GLN A 153 43.29 118.89 21.23
C GLN A 153 42.74 117.88 22.25
N ALA A 154 43.00 116.59 22.06
CA ALA A 154 42.51 115.49 22.89
C ALA A 154 43.67 114.73 23.56
N PRO A 155 44.21 115.19 24.71
CA PRO A 155 45.37 114.59 25.37
C PRO A 155 45.16 113.13 25.79
N ALA A 156 43.90 112.70 25.98
CA ALA A 156 43.57 111.29 26.21
C ALA A 156 43.86 110.40 24.98
N LEU A 157 43.56 110.87 23.77
CA LEU A 157 43.86 110.17 22.53
C LEU A 157 45.36 110.18 22.23
N GLN A 158 46.03 111.31 22.47
CA GLN A 158 47.50 111.41 22.40
C GLN A 158 48.18 110.42 23.35
N THR A 159 47.70 110.32 24.60
CA THR A 159 48.22 109.39 25.60
C THR A 159 48.02 107.93 25.19
N LEU A 160 46.87 107.59 24.59
CA LEU A 160 46.60 106.23 24.08
C LEU A 160 47.45 105.89 22.86
N GLY A 161 47.61 106.81 21.90
CA GLY A 161 48.49 106.63 20.74
C GLY A 161 49.96 106.44 21.16
N GLN A 162 50.45 107.27 22.08
CA GLN A 162 51.79 107.11 22.67
C GLN A 162 51.93 105.79 23.44
N GLN A 163 50.89 105.33 24.15
CA GLN A 163 50.94 104.03 24.83
C GLN A 163 50.91 102.85 23.86
N LEU A 164 50.20 102.92 22.73
CA LEU A 164 50.30 101.90 21.67
C LEU A 164 51.71 101.87 21.08
N ALA A 165 52.22 103.02 20.62
CA ALA A 165 53.55 103.15 20.00
C ALA A 165 54.71 102.74 20.94
N ALA A 166 54.57 102.96 22.25
CA ALA A 166 55.55 102.53 23.25
C ALA A 166 55.40 101.07 23.72
N LEU A 167 54.34 100.36 23.28
CA LEU A 167 54.11 98.94 23.55
C LEU A 167 54.33 98.07 22.31
N SER A 168 54.20 98.65 21.12
CA SER A 168 54.51 98.03 19.84
C SER A 168 56.01 97.83 19.63
N GLN A 169 56.35 96.83 18.84
CA GLN A 169 57.70 96.63 18.33
C GLN A 169 58.07 97.79 17.38
N PRO A 170 59.21 98.48 17.54
CA PRO A 170 59.68 99.47 16.58
C PRO A 170 60.22 98.77 15.34
N LEU A 171 59.75 99.17 14.15
CA LEU A 171 60.06 98.50 12.88
C LEU A 171 60.79 99.38 11.85
N ALA A 172 61.06 100.64 12.18
CA ALA A 172 61.86 101.54 11.35
C ALA A 172 62.93 102.26 12.19
N GLU A 173 64.19 102.20 11.77
CA GLU A 173 65.24 103.10 12.26
C GLU A 173 65.08 104.49 11.62
N HIS A 174 63.98 105.18 11.94
CA HIS A 174 63.70 106.53 11.46
C HIS A 174 63.68 107.51 12.63
N SER A 175 64.73 108.33 12.68
CA SER A 175 64.80 109.51 13.55
C SER A 175 63.64 110.46 13.24
N PRO A 176 63.17 111.27 14.21
CA PRO A 176 62.08 112.22 14.00
C PRO A 176 62.54 113.45 13.19
N GLU A 177 62.96 113.25 11.95
CA GLU A 177 63.14 114.33 10.99
C GLU A 177 61.76 114.81 10.53
N HIS A 178 61.38 116.01 10.98
CA HIS A 178 60.18 116.73 10.55
C HIS A 178 60.30 117.16 9.07
N SER A 179 60.24 116.20 8.15
CA SER A 179 60.39 116.43 6.71
C SER A 179 59.04 116.73 6.06
N LEU A 180 58.93 117.95 5.54
CA LEU A 180 57.73 118.58 4.98
C LEU A 180 57.03 117.71 3.93
N LEU A 181 55.79 117.32 4.18
CA LEU A 181 54.94 116.67 3.18
C LEU A 181 54.39 117.71 2.18
N PRO A 182 54.43 117.46 0.86
CA PRO A 182 53.91 118.37 -0.15
C PRO A 182 52.37 118.24 -0.25
N VAL A 183 51.64 119.08 0.48
CA VAL A 183 50.17 119.11 0.45
C VAL A 183 49.68 119.93 -0.75
N ASP A 184 49.02 119.29 -1.72
CA ASP A 184 48.33 120.00 -2.80
C ASP A 184 46.95 120.50 -2.32
N ILE A 185 46.87 121.81 -2.13
CA ILE A 185 45.68 122.54 -1.66
C ILE A 185 44.47 122.28 -2.57
N ASN A 186 44.67 121.99 -3.86
CA ASN A 186 43.58 121.82 -4.81
C ASN A 186 42.74 120.56 -4.52
N GLN A 187 43.37 119.44 -4.16
CA GLN A 187 42.66 118.21 -3.79
C GLN A 187 41.80 118.42 -2.54
N LEU A 188 42.32 119.17 -1.58
CA LEU A 188 41.64 119.56 -0.34
C LEU A 188 40.37 120.38 -0.61
N VAL A 189 40.45 121.36 -1.52
CA VAL A 189 39.29 122.18 -1.95
C VAL A 189 38.24 121.34 -2.66
N THR A 190 38.64 120.40 -3.53
CA THR A 190 37.69 119.53 -4.25
C THR A 190 36.86 118.66 -3.30
N HIS A 191 37.48 118.05 -2.28
CA HIS A 191 36.76 117.27 -1.28
C HIS A 191 35.78 118.11 -0.45
N TYR A 192 36.19 119.33 -0.07
CA TYR A 192 35.33 120.26 0.68
C TYR A 192 34.10 120.70 -0.13
N GLN A 193 34.26 120.95 -1.44
CA GLN A 193 33.14 121.29 -2.33
C GLN A 193 32.16 120.12 -2.51
N ASN A 194 32.67 118.88 -2.64
CA ASN A 194 31.84 117.69 -2.72
C ASN A 194 30.97 117.52 -1.45
N ALA A 195 31.55 117.70 -0.26
CA ALA A 195 30.82 117.64 1.01
C ALA A 195 29.66 118.65 1.10
N ILE A 196 29.88 119.89 0.64
CA ILE A 196 28.83 120.94 0.61
C ILE A 196 27.68 120.56 -0.34
N SER A 197 27.98 119.98 -1.50
CA SER A 197 26.94 119.58 -2.46
C SER A 197 26.00 118.49 -1.90
N VAL A 198 26.54 117.54 -1.12
CA VAL A 198 25.76 116.51 -0.40
C VAL A 198 24.90 117.16 0.69
N GLN A 199 25.45 118.11 1.44
CA GLN A 199 24.73 118.84 2.50
C GLN A 199 23.51 119.61 1.96
N GLN A 200 23.56 120.14 0.74
CA GLN A 200 22.43 120.86 0.12
C GLN A 200 21.30 119.94 -0.35
N GLN A 201 21.57 118.66 -0.63
CA GLN A 201 20.53 117.69 -1.05
C GLN A 201 19.78 117.05 0.13
N LEU A 202 20.28 117.22 1.36
CA LEU A 202 19.81 116.57 2.58
C LEU A 202 18.28 116.67 2.81
N PRO A 203 17.60 117.83 2.63
CA PRO A 203 16.16 117.93 2.92
C PRO A 203 15.29 117.04 2.02
N GLY A 204 15.58 117.01 0.71
CA GLY A 204 14.85 116.18 -0.25
C GLY A 204 15.19 114.68 -0.15
N LEU A 205 16.33 114.34 0.47
CA LEU A 205 16.66 112.97 0.85
C LEU A 205 15.89 112.53 2.10
N LEU A 206 15.76 113.41 3.11
CA LEU A 206 15.00 113.13 4.34
C LEU A 206 13.50 112.91 4.07
N GLU A 207 12.88 113.70 3.20
CA GLU A 207 11.47 113.50 2.81
C GLU A 207 11.25 112.16 2.09
N LYS A 208 12.14 111.81 1.14
CA LYS A 208 12.15 110.49 0.48
C LYS A 208 12.41 109.36 1.48
N GLN A 209 13.28 109.57 2.47
CA GLN A 209 13.56 108.60 3.53
C GLN A 209 12.33 108.35 4.41
N ALA A 210 11.55 109.40 4.73
CA ALA A 210 10.29 109.25 5.46
C ALA A 210 9.23 108.47 4.66
N ILE A 211 9.04 108.79 3.38
CA ILE A 211 8.14 108.05 2.48
C ILE A 211 8.58 106.59 2.34
N ASN A 212 9.89 106.35 2.16
CA ASN A 212 10.46 105.01 2.10
C ASN A 212 10.30 104.25 3.42
N GLN A 213 10.35 104.90 4.59
CA GLN A 213 10.09 104.25 5.87
C GLN A 213 8.62 103.82 6.03
N VAL A 214 7.66 104.64 5.60
CA VAL A 214 6.23 104.26 5.60
C VAL A 214 6.00 103.07 4.67
N LEU A 215 6.49 103.14 3.43
CA LEU A 215 6.38 102.05 2.46
C LEU A 215 7.08 100.77 2.94
N LEU A 216 8.25 100.88 3.55
CA LEU A 216 8.98 99.76 4.14
C LEU A 216 8.21 99.12 5.30
N ASN A 217 7.48 99.90 6.09
CA ASN A 217 6.65 99.36 7.18
C ASN A 217 5.40 98.66 6.64
N GLU A 218 4.71 99.23 5.64
CA GLU A 218 3.64 98.50 4.93
C GLU A 218 4.12 97.19 4.29
N LEU A 219 5.32 97.19 3.71
CA LEU A 219 5.92 95.99 3.10
C LEU A 219 6.29 94.95 4.17
N LYS A 220 6.78 95.37 5.35
CA LYS A 220 7.00 94.47 6.50
C LYS A 220 5.69 93.87 7.01
N GLU A 221 4.63 94.66 7.14
CA GLU A 221 3.31 94.16 7.58
C GLU A 221 2.73 93.16 6.57
N LYS A 222 2.79 93.47 5.27
CA LYS A 222 2.35 92.56 4.20
C LYS A 222 3.19 91.28 4.16
N ALA A 223 4.52 91.38 4.32
CA ALA A 223 5.40 90.21 4.41
C ALA A 223 5.14 89.37 5.68
N HIS A 224 4.88 89.99 6.82
CA HIS A 224 4.55 89.29 8.06
C HIS A 224 3.19 88.59 7.97
N HIS A 225 2.18 89.22 7.35
CA HIS A 225 0.89 88.59 7.11
C HIS A 225 1.01 87.40 6.12
N GLN A 226 1.81 87.54 5.05
CA GLN A 226 2.12 86.43 4.15
C GLN A 226 2.88 85.30 4.87
N GLN A 227 3.80 85.62 5.78
CA GLN A 227 4.47 84.62 6.62
C GLN A 227 3.48 83.89 7.52
N GLN A 228 2.58 84.60 8.21
CA GLN A 228 1.54 83.99 9.05
C GLN A 228 0.62 83.05 8.26
N LEU A 229 0.19 83.47 7.05
CA LEU A 229 -0.61 82.61 6.16
C LEU A 229 0.18 81.36 5.73
N ALA A 230 1.43 81.52 5.29
CA ALA A 230 2.27 80.39 4.91
C ALA A 230 2.61 79.46 6.10
N GLU A 231 2.64 79.97 7.33
CA GLU A 231 2.79 79.17 8.54
C GLU A 231 1.50 78.40 8.89
N GLN A 232 0.32 79.01 8.72
CA GLN A 232 -0.98 78.34 8.85
C GLN A 232 -1.15 77.23 7.81
N GLU A 233 -0.81 77.49 6.54
CA GLU A 233 -0.83 76.48 5.47
C GLU A 233 0.12 75.30 5.77
N ARG A 234 1.35 75.59 6.25
CA ARG A 234 2.28 74.53 6.67
C ARG A 234 1.75 73.73 7.86
N GLN A 235 1.10 74.38 8.83
CA GLN A 235 0.49 73.70 9.97
C GLN A 235 -0.66 72.78 9.52
N ALA A 236 -1.60 73.29 8.72
CA ALA A 236 -2.70 72.50 8.15
C ALA A 236 -2.18 71.30 7.34
N TYR A 237 -1.23 71.51 6.43
CA TYR A 237 -0.60 70.43 5.67
C TYR A 237 0.13 69.42 6.57
N SER A 238 0.76 69.87 7.66
CA SER A 238 1.41 68.97 8.61
C SER A 238 0.41 68.11 9.39
N GLN A 239 -0.78 68.66 9.71
CA GLN A 239 -1.87 67.94 10.36
C GLN A 239 -2.49 66.91 9.40
N GLU A 240 -2.87 67.31 8.18
CA GLU A 240 -3.39 66.41 7.15
C GLU A 240 -2.41 65.26 6.86
N LYS A 241 -1.10 65.56 6.80
CA LYS A 241 -0.05 64.55 6.62
C LYS A 241 0.05 63.59 7.82
N GLN A 242 -0.07 64.07 9.06
CA GLN A 242 -0.10 63.21 10.25
C GLN A 242 -1.36 62.34 10.29
N GLU A 243 -2.52 62.88 9.91
CA GLU A 243 -3.76 62.11 9.78
C GLU A 243 -3.61 61.00 8.74
N TRP A 244 -3.13 61.32 7.53
CA TRP A 244 -2.83 60.32 6.49
C TRP A 244 -1.84 59.25 6.93
N GLN A 245 -0.78 59.63 7.64
CA GLN A 245 0.18 58.68 8.21
C GLN A 245 -0.52 57.76 9.23
N SER A 246 -1.33 58.29 10.14
CA SER A 246 -2.07 57.50 11.13
C SER A 246 -3.12 56.56 10.49
N GLN A 247 -3.79 57.01 9.43
CA GLN A 247 -4.74 56.19 8.67
C GLN A 247 -4.01 55.06 7.95
N ASN A 248 -2.87 55.33 7.31
CA ASN A 248 -2.08 54.32 6.62
C ASN A 248 -1.50 53.28 7.60
N THR A 249 -1.04 53.70 8.78
CA THR A 249 -0.63 52.76 9.85
C THR A 249 -1.79 51.85 10.28
N ARG A 250 -2.98 52.40 10.54
CA ARG A 250 -4.18 51.60 10.90
C ARG A 250 -4.58 50.62 9.79
N LEU A 251 -4.52 51.04 8.53
CA LEU A 251 -4.80 50.16 7.38
C LEU A 251 -3.77 49.03 7.27
N GLN A 252 -2.50 49.31 7.58
CA GLN A 252 -1.44 48.30 7.57
C GLN A 252 -1.55 47.33 8.76
N GLU A 253 -1.98 47.79 9.94
CA GLU A 253 -2.35 46.94 11.09
C GLU A 253 -3.56 46.04 10.78
N GLN A 254 -4.58 46.59 10.11
CA GLN A 254 -5.73 45.83 9.62
C GLN A 254 -5.32 44.79 8.57
N LEU A 255 -4.45 45.14 7.62
CA LEU A 255 -3.93 44.19 6.62
C LEU A 255 -3.13 43.05 7.30
N ASN A 256 -2.24 43.39 8.24
CA ASN A 256 -1.43 42.40 8.96
C ASN A 256 -2.30 41.44 9.80
N SER A 257 -3.33 41.95 10.49
CA SER A 257 -4.25 41.11 11.28
C SER A 257 -5.16 40.26 10.39
N LEU A 258 -5.61 40.76 9.25
CA LEU A 258 -6.33 39.96 8.24
C LEU A 258 -5.44 38.85 7.64
N GLN A 259 -4.17 39.13 7.37
CA GLN A 259 -3.20 38.11 6.91
C GLN A 259 -2.96 37.04 7.97
N GLN A 260 -2.83 37.42 9.25
CA GLN A 260 -2.72 36.46 10.36
C GLN A 260 -3.98 35.58 10.48
N ALA A 261 -5.18 36.17 10.42
CA ALA A 261 -6.44 35.44 10.45
C ALA A 261 -6.61 34.50 9.23
N HIS A 262 -6.20 34.94 8.04
CA HIS A 262 -6.18 34.09 6.85
C HIS A 262 -5.22 32.89 7.00
N ASN A 263 -4.00 33.13 7.48
CA ASN A 263 -3.01 32.07 7.71
C ASN A 263 -3.48 31.05 8.75
N GLN A 264 -4.08 31.49 9.85
CA GLN A 264 -4.70 30.61 10.85
C GLN A 264 -5.88 29.81 10.29
N THR A 265 -6.69 30.43 9.42
CA THR A 265 -7.81 29.75 8.75
C THR A 265 -7.31 28.68 7.79
N ARG A 266 -6.24 28.98 7.05
CA ARG A 266 -5.58 28.05 6.14
C ARG A 266 -4.95 26.88 6.89
N GLN A 267 -4.22 27.13 7.99
CA GLN A 267 -3.68 26.06 8.85
C GLN A 267 -4.79 25.10 9.31
N LYS A 268 -5.93 25.61 9.77
CA LYS A 268 -7.09 24.79 10.13
C LYS A 268 -7.72 24.03 8.95
N GLN A 269 -7.67 24.57 7.74
CA GLN A 269 -8.09 23.85 6.54
C GLN A 269 -7.11 22.73 6.18
N ASP A 270 -5.80 22.97 6.30
CA ASP A 270 -4.75 21.98 6.04
C ASP A 270 -4.76 20.86 7.11
N GLU A 271 -5.04 21.19 8.38
CA GLU A 271 -5.30 20.26 9.49
C GLU A 271 -6.55 19.39 9.23
N LEU A 272 -7.70 20.01 8.92
CA LEU A 272 -8.93 19.30 8.61
C LEU A 272 -8.80 18.42 7.35
N GLN A 273 -7.98 18.81 6.36
CA GLN A 273 -7.71 17.96 5.20
C GLN A 273 -6.91 16.70 5.59
N GLN A 274 -5.94 16.82 6.49
CA GLN A 274 -5.20 15.67 7.02
C GLN A 274 -6.08 14.75 7.86
N GLU A 275 -6.96 15.30 8.72
CA GLU A 275 -7.94 14.50 9.47
C GLU A 275 -8.91 13.76 8.55
N ASN A 276 -9.44 14.43 7.51
CA ASN A 276 -10.33 13.79 6.53
C ASN A 276 -9.61 12.71 5.70
N GLN A 277 -8.34 12.91 5.33
CA GLN A 277 -7.55 11.87 4.66
C GLN A 277 -7.33 10.66 5.58
N LEU A 278 -6.95 10.87 6.84
CA LEU A 278 -6.76 9.79 7.81
C LEU A 278 -8.06 9.01 8.06
N LEU A 279 -9.21 9.70 8.14
CA LEU A 279 -10.52 9.06 8.24
C LEU A 279 -10.87 8.26 6.98
N LEU A 280 -10.52 8.74 5.79
CA LEU A 280 -10.71 8.03 4.53
C LEU A 280 -9.88 6.73 4.48
N GLU A 281 -8.61 6.81 4.88
CA GLU A 281 -7.70 5.66 4.98
C GLU A 281 -8.19 4.63 6.02
N GLN A 282 -8.69 5.08 7.17
CA GLN A 282 -9.31 4.21 8.18
C GLN A 282 -10.60 3.55 7.66
N LEU A 283 -11.43 4.27 6.92
CA LEU A 283 -12.66 3.71 6.32
C LEU A 283 -12.34 2.63 5.28
N PHE A 284 -11.34 2.84 4.43
CA PHE A 284 -10.89 1.80 3.49
C PHE A 284 -10.34 0.57 4.21
N ALA A 285 -9.51 0.73 5.25
CA ALA A 285 -9.01 -0.39 6.04
C ALA A 285 -10.13 -1.18 6.75
N VAL A 286 -11.17 -0.49 7.24
CA VAL A 286 -12.37 -1.13 7.80
C VAL A 286 -13.18 -1.85 6.71
N GLN A 287 -13.31 -1.28 5.52
CA GLN A 287 -13.99 -1.93 4.39
C GLN A 287 -13.27 -3.21 3.96
N GLU A 288 -11.95 -3.19 3.77
CA GLU A 288 -11.15 -4.38 3.42
C GLU A 288 -11.24 -5.46 4.52
N ALA A 289 -11.23 -5.05 5.80
CA ALA A 289 -11.43 -5.95 6.94
C ALA A 289 -12.85 -6.53 7.04
N LEU A 290 -13.86 -5.86 6.45
CA LEU A 290 -15.23 -6.39 6.33
C LEU A 290 -15.37 -7.32 5.12
N GLU A 291 -14.86 -6.94 3.95
CA GLU A 291 -14.92 -7.74 2.72
C GLU A 291 -14.17 -9.08 2.86
N SER A 292 -13.00 -9.06 3.50
CA SER A 292 -12.26 -10.28 3.83
C SER A 292 -13.01 -11.19 4.82
N ARG A 293 -13.73 -10.61 5.79
CA ARG A 293 -14.59 -11.36 6.74
C ARG A 293 -15.85 -11.91 6.08
N THR A 294 -16.50 -11.19 5.16
CA THR A 294 -17.66 -11.72 4.44
C THR A 294 -17.26 -12.86 3.52
N LEU A 295 -16.16 -12.72 2.77
CA LEU A 295 -15.61 -13.79 1.94
C LEU A 295 -15.25 -15.04 2.76
N GLU A 296 -14.71 -14.86 3.96
CA GLU A 296 -14.39 -15.98 4.87
C GLU A 296 -15.65 -16.65 5.44
N HIS A 297 -16.67 -15.87 5.82
CA HIS A 297 -17.97 -16.43 6.20
C HIS A 297 -18.70 -17.13 5.04
N GLU A 298 -18.53 -16.69 3.80
CA GLU A 298 -19.07 -17.38 2.62
C GLU A 298 -18.39 -18.73 2.38
N LYS A 299 -17.06 -18.81 2.50
CA LYS A 299 -16.36 -20.12 2.49
C LYS A 299 -16.85 -21.04 3.59
N GLN A 300 -17.01 -20.53 4.81
CA GLN A 300 -17.49 -21.32 5.96
C GLN A 300 -18.94 -21.80 5.75
N ARG A 301 -19.81 -20.97 5.16
CA ARG A 301 -21.17 -21.37 4.76
C ARG A 301 -21.14 -22.47 3.68
N ALA A 302 -20.31 -22.33 2.66
CA ALA A 302 -20.15 -23.35 1.62
C ALA A 302 -19.62 -24.68 2.17
N GLN A 303 -18.64 -24.64 3.08
CA GLN A 303 -18.14 -25.83 3.78
C GLN A 303 -19.22 -26.48 4.66
N HIS A 304 -19.98 -25.68 5.43
CA HIS A 304 -21.08 -26.21 6.24
C HIS A 304 -22.19 -26.82 5.36
N GLN A 305 -22.54 -26.18 4.24
CA GLN A 305 -23.50 -26.74 3.30
C GLN A 305 -23.01 -28.07 2.73
N GLN A 306 -21.75 -28.15 2.29
CA GLN A 306 -21.16 -29.39 1.78
C GLN A 306 -21.15 -30.51 2.85
N GLN A 307 -20.82 -30.18 4.10
CA GLN A 307 -20.89 -31.11 5.23
C GLN A 307 -22.33 -31.56 5.51
N GLN A 308 -23.31 -30.66 5.40
CA GLN A 308 -24.72 -30.97 5.59
C GLN A 308 -25.30 -31.83 4.45
N GLU A 309 -24.88 -31.60 3.20
CA GLU A 309 -25.21 -32.45 2.05
C GLU A 309 -24.60 -33.86 2.22
N GLN A 310 -23.34 -33.96 2.68
CA GLN A 310 -22.71 -35.23 3.04
C GLN A 310 -23.45 -35.95 4.18
N LEU A 311 -23.85 -35.22 5.23
CA LEU A 311 -24.60 -35.76 6.36
C LEU A 311 -25.99 -36.29 5.91
N ASN A 312 -26.69 -35.55 5.06
CA ASN A 312 -27.97 -35.96 4.48
C ASN A 312 -27.81 -37.22 3.63
N GLY A 313 -26.76 -37.31 2.80
CA GLY A 313 -26.42 -38.50 2.03
C GLY A 313 -26.11 -39.71 2.92
N LEU A 314 -25.34 -39.53 3.99
CA LEU A 314 -25.05 -40.57 4.98
C LEU A 314 -26.33 -41.03 5.71
N GLN A 315 -27.24 -40.12 6.06
CA GLN A 315 -28.54 -40.46 6.64
C GLN A 315 -29.42 -41.26 5.65
N GLN A 316 -29.44 -40.89 4.37
CA GLN A 316 -30.16 -41.63 3.34
C GLN A 316 -29.61 -43.06 3.19
N VAL A 317 -28.28 -43.22 3.12
CA VAL A 317 -27.63 -44.53 3.07
C VAL A 317 -27.91 -45.34 4.34
N HIS A 318 -27.81 -44.74 5.53
CA HIS A 318 -28.15 -45.40 6.80
C HIS A 318 -29.60 -45.91 6.82
N ASN A 319 -30.56 -45.08 6.40
CA ASN A 319 -31.98 -45.45 6.34
C ASN A 319 -32.22 -46.60 5.35
N GLN A 320 -31.60 -46.57 4.17
CA GLN A 320 -31.66 -47.67 3.19
C GLN A 320 -31.00 -48.97 3.70
N THR A 321 -29.88 -48.87 4.41
CA THR A 321 -29.22 -50.02 5.03
C THR A 321 -30.10 -50.62 6.12
N ARG A 322 -30.73 -49.79 6.95
CA ARG A 322 -31.66 -50.22 7.98
C ARG A 322 -32.89 -50.90 7.40
N GLN A 323 -33.52 -50.31 6.38
CA GLN A 323 -34.64 -50.94 5.65
C GLN A 323 -34.27 -52.33 5.14
N LYS A 324 -33.10 -52.49 4.52
CA LYS A 324 -32.60 -53.80 4.07
C LYS A 324 -32.29 -54.78 5.21
N GLN A 325 -31.87 -54.30 6.38
CA GLN A 325 -31.71 -55.14 7.56
C GLN A 325 -33.07 -55.61 8.11
N ASP A 326 -34.07 -54.73 8.15
CA ASP A 326 -35.42 -55.04 8.58
C ASP A 326 -36.11 -56.02 7.59
N GLU A 327 -35.93 -55.83 6.27
CA GLU A 327 -36.34 -56.76 5.20
C GLU A 327 -35.70 -58.15 5.37
N LEU A 328 -34.36 -58.21 5.49
CA LEU A 328 -33.63 -59.47 5.68
C LEU A 328 -34.00 -60.15 7.00
N GLN A 329 -34.33 -59.42 8.06
CA GLN A 329 -34.83 -60.03 9.30
C GLN A 329 -36.20 -60.69 9.10
N GLN A 330 -37.10 -60.06 8.34
CA GLN A 330 -38.41 -60.64 8.00
C GLN A 330 -38.26 -61.88 7.10
N GLU A 331 -37.38 -61.84 6.09
CA GLU A 331 -37.08 -63.02 5.25
C GLU A 331 -36.51 -64.18 6.08
N ASN A 332 -35.54 -63.91 6.97
CA ASN A 332 -34.98 -64.93 7.85
C ASN A 332 -36.01 -65.50 8.83
N GLN A 333 -36.92 -64.68 9.37
CA GLN A 333 -38.01 -65.17 10.21
C GLN A 333 -38.98 -66.07 9.43
N GLN A 334 -39.40 -65.66 8.23
CA GLN A 334 -40.25 -66.48 7.37
C GLN A 334 -39.58 -67.80 6.97
N LEU A 335 -38.27 -67.80 6.73
CA LEU A 335 -37.50 -69.02 6.46
C LEU A 335 -37.39 -69.93 7.69
N LEU A 336 -37.27 -69.38 8.90
CA LEU A 336 -37.31 -70.17 10.16
C LEU A 336 -38.70 -70.80 10.38
N GLU A 337 -39.78 -70.06 10.16
CA GLU A 337 -41.15 -70.56 10.23
C GLU A 337 -41.40 -71.67 9.18
N GLN A 338 -40.92 -71.48 7.94
CA GLN A 338 -40.97 -72.51 6.89
C GLN A 338 -40.16 -73.75 7.28
N LEU A 339 -38.93 -73.60 7.80
CA LEU A 339 -38.11 -74.73 8.26
C LEU A 339 -38.80 -75.51 9.39
N PHE A 340 -39.46 -74.82 10.32
CA PHE A 340 -40.22 -75.46 11.41
C PHE A 340 -41.39 -76.29 10.86
N THR A 341 -42.22 -75.73 9.97
CA THR A 341 -43.33 -76.50 9.36
C THR A 341 -42.85 -77.68 8.51
N VAL A 342 -41.71 -77.56 7.83
CA VAL A 342 -41.08 -78.68 7.11
C VAL A 342 -40.56 -79.75 8.09
N GLN A 343 -40.02 -79.35 9.24
CA GLN A 343 -39.58 -80.28 10.28
C GLN A 343 -40.76 -81.03 10.89
N GLU A 344 -41.85 -80.36 11.29
CA GLU A 344 -43.07 -81.04 11.78
C GLU A 344 -43.66 -82.01 10.74
N ALA A 345 -43.65 -81.63 9.45
CA ALA A 345 -44.10 -82.48 8.35
C ALA A 345 -43.18 -83.70 8.11
N LEU A 346 -41.88 -83.59 8.40
CA LEU A 346 -40.94 -84.71 8.36
C LEU A 346 -41.11 -85.62 9.57
N GLU A 347 -41.19 -85.07 10.78
CA GLU A 347 -41.36 -85.83 12.03
C GLU A 347 -42.66 -86.65 12.03
N SER A 348 -43.79 -86.01 11.71
CA SER A 348 -45.09 -86.68 11.58
C SER A 348 -45.07 -87.79 10.52
N ARG A 349 -44.38 -87.59 9.40
CA ARG A 349 -44.22 -88.61 8.35
C ARG A 349 -43.26 -89.73 8.74
N THR A 350 -42.21 -89.47 9.51
CA THR A 350 -41.37 -90.55 10.06
C THR A 350 -42.16 -91.42 11.04
N LEU A 351 -42.97 -90.82 11.90
CA LEU A 351 -43.87 -91.54 12.81
C LEU A 351 -44.92 -92.36 12.04
N GLU A 352 -45.39 -91.90 10.89
CA GLU A 352 -46.27 -92.68 10.02
C GLU A 352 -45.54 -93.89 9.40
N TYR A 353 -44.33 -93.70 8.86
CA TYR A 353 -43.51 -94.79 8.33
C TYR A 353 -43.15 -95.83 9.41
N GLU A 354 -42.89 -95.42 10.65
CA GLU A 354 -42.67 -96.35 11.76
C GLU A 354 -43.92 -97.16 12.11
N LYS A 355 -45.11 -96.54 12.12
CA LYS A 355 -46.39 -97.24 12.30
C LYS A 355 -46.64 -98.26 11.18
N GLN A 356 -46.43 -97.88 9.92
CA GLN A 356 -46.57 -98.78 8.77
C GLN A 356 -45.57 -99.94 8.84
N ARG A 357 -44.31 -99.68 9.22
CA ARG A 357 -43.28 -100.70 9.43
C ARG A 357 -43.66 -101.67 10.56
N ALA A 358 -44.17 -101.18 11.68
CA ALA A 358 -44.62 -102.01 12.80
C ALA A 358 -45.82 -102.90 12.40
N GLN A 359 -46.78 -102.35 11.65
CA GLN A 359 -47.91 -103.12 11.11
C GLN A 359 -47.46 -104.23 10.15
N HIS A 360 -46.55 -103.93 9.21
CA HIS A 360 -45.99 -104.95 8.32
C HIS A 360 -45.19 -106.02 9.08
N GLN A 361 -44.44 -105.64 10.13
CA GLN A 361 -43.73 -106.60 10.97
C GLN A 361 -44.69 -107.51 11.75
N GLN A 362 -45.81 -106.98 12.26
CA GLN A 362 -46.87 -107.78 12.90
C GLN A 362 -47.57 -108.72 11.89
N GLN A 363 -47.88 -108.23 10.69
CA GLN A 363 -48.43 -109.05 9.60
C GLN A 363 -47.48 -110.19 9.21
N GLN A 364 -46.18 -109.91 9.10
CA GLN A 364 -45.17 -110.92 8.78
C GLN A 364 -45.02 -111.95 9.93
N GLN A 365 -45.09 -111.52 11.18
CA GLN A 365 -45.10 -112.44 12.34
C GLN A 365 -46.34 -113.33 12.36
N ALA A 366 -47.53 -112.78 12.07
CA ALA A 366 -48.77 -113.55 11.96
C ALA A 366 -48.69 -114.57 10.81
N TYR A 367 -48.27 -114.14 9.62
CA TYR A 367 -48.10 -115.01 8.46
C TYR A 367 -47.07 -116.13 8.69
N ASN A 368 -45.94 -115.82 9.34
CA ASN A 368 -44.94 -116.84 9.70
C ASN A 368 -45.51 -117.86 10.70
N LYS A 369 -46.37 -117.44 11.64
CA LYS A 369 -47.07 -118.34 12.59
C LYS A 369 -48.12 -119.19 11.88
N GLU A 370 -48.90 -118.62 10.96
CA GLU A 370 -49.85 -119.37 10.12
C GLU A 370 -49.13 -120.41 9.25
N GLN A 371 -47.98 -120.06 8.64
CA GLN A 371 -47.14 -121.03 7.94
C GLN A 371 -46.66 -122.15 8.88
N GLN A 372 -46.17 -121.85 10.08
CA GLN A 372 -45.75 -122.87 11.06
C GLN A 372 -46.91 -123.80 11.47
N GLU A 373 -48.12 -123.26 11.65
CA GLU A 373 -49.33 -124.06 11.93
C GLU A 373 -49.80 -124.89 10.73
N LEU A 374 -49.58 -124.43 9.49
CA LEU A 374 -49.86 -125.20 8.29
C LEU A 374 -48.84 -126.32 8.10
N TYR A 375 -47.54 -126.04 8.29
CA TYR A 375 -46.49 -127.05 8.24
C TYR A 375 -46.70 -128.15 9.29
N SER A 376 -47.06 -127.81 10.53
CA SER A 376 -47.32 -128.84 11.55
C SER A 376 -48.53 -129.72 11.22
N LYS A 377 -49.61 -129.15 10.67
CA LYS A 377 -50.77 -129.91 10.17
C LYS A 377 -50.40 -130.83 9.00
N ILE A 378 -49.58 -130.36 8.06
CA ILE A 378 -49.08 -131.17 6.93
C ILE A 378 -48.23 -132.34 7.44
N THR A 379 -47.31 -132.11 8.39
CA THR A 379 -46.52 -133.18 9.00
C THR A 379 -47.41 -134.21 9.70
N GLN A 380 -48.38 -133.79 10.51
CA GLN A 380 -49.34 -134.69 11.17
C GLN A 380 -50.16 -135.51 10.17
N GLN A 381 -50.62 -134.90 9.06
CA GLN A 381 -51.32 -135.62 8.00
C GLN A 381 -50.41 -136.61 7.27
N GLN A 382 -49.13 -136.29 7.07
CA GLN A 382 -48.16 -137.19 6.45
C GLN A 382 -47.82 -138.38 7.38
N GLU A 383 -47.68 -138.15 8.69
CA GLU A 383 -47.53 -139.21 9.69
C GLU A 383 -48.77 -140.13 9.73
N GLN A 384 -49.97 -139.54 9.72
CA GLN A 384 -51.22 -140.30 9.64
C GLN A 384 -51.31 -141.12 8.35
N LEU A 385 -50.98 -140.55 7.19
CA LEU A 385 -50.97 -141.27 5.91
C LEU A 385 -49.94 -142.41 5.91
N ASN A 386 -48.74 -142.17 6.43
CA ASN A 386 -47.70 -143.19 6.55
C ASN A 386 -48.15 -144.37 7.43
N SER A 387 -48.82 -144.11 8.56
CA SER A 387 -49.36 -145.16 9.42
C SER A 387 -50.51 -145.95 8.77
N GLN A 388 -51.42 -145.27 8.05
CA GLN A 388 -52.45 -145.95 7.25
C GLN A 388 -51.84 -146.83 6.16
N GLN A 389 -50.74 -146.38 5.53
CA GLN A 389 -50.05 -147.13 4.49
C GLN A 389 -49.25 -148.32 5.06
N GLN A 390 -48.77 -148.25 6.30
CA GLN A 390 -48.24 -149.42 7.02
C GLN A 390 -49.34 -150.46 7.27
N VAL A 391 -50.51 -150.06 7.78
CA VAL A 391 -51.65 -150.97 8.01
C VAL A 391 -52.14 -151.59 6.69
N LEU A 392 -52.22 -150.81 5.61
CA LEU A 392 -52.57 -151.31 4.28
C LEU A 392 -51.56 -152.34 3.75
N ASN A 393 -50.26 -152.17 4.05
CA ASN A 393 -49.23 -153.12 3.66
C ASN A 393 -49.27 -154.40 4.52
N GLN A 394 -49.63 -154.32 5.80
CA GLN A 394 -49.89 -155.49 6.64
C GLN A 394 -51.07 -156.31 6.11
N ALA A 395 -52.22 -155.67 5.86
CA ALA A 395 -53.40 -156.33 5.31
C ALA A 395 -53.16 -156.94 3.91
N LYS A 396 -52.28 -156.36 3.10
CA LYS A 396 -51.84 -156.95 1.83
C LYS A 396 -50.97 -158.20 2.02
N ASN A 397 -50.10 -158.23 3.03
CA ASN A 397 -49.30 -159.41 3.32
C ASN A 397 -50.19 -160.55 3.82
N GLU A 398 -51.10 -160.26 4.76
CA GLU A 398 -52.14 -161.21 5.22
C GLU A 398 -52.98 -161.75 4.05
N GLN A 399 -53.37 -160.89 3.11
CA GLN A 399 -54.07 -161.30 1.88
C GLN A 399 -53.22 -162.23 1.00
N ASN A 400 -51.92 -161.95 0.84
CA ASN A 400 -51.01 -162.77 0.04
C ASN A 400 -50.76 -164.14 0.70
N GLU A 401 -50.63 -164.19 2.02
CA GLU A 401 -50.48 -165.43 2.80
C GLU A 401 -51.73 -166.32 2.65
N LEU A 402 -52.93 -165.74 2.83
CA LEU A 402 -54.21 -166.42 2.60
C LEU A 402 -54.38 -166.87 1.13
N GLN A 403 -53.86 -166.14 0.16
CA GLN A 403 -53.86 -166.57 -1.26
C GLN A 403 -52.95 -167.78 -1.49
N GLN A 404 -51.78 -167.84 -0.85
CA GLN A 404 -50.89 -169.01 -0.92
C GLN A 404 -51.52 -170.25 -0.27
N GLU A 405 -52.17 -170.11 0.88
CA GLU A 405 -52.92 -171.21 1.51
C GLU A 405 -54.03 -171.76 0.60
N ASN A 406 -54.83 -170.87 -0.01
CA ASN A 406 -55.89 -171.27 -0.94
C ASN A 406 -55.34 -171.95 -2.21
N GLN A 407 -54.20 -171.50 -2.74
CA GLN A 407 -53.57 -172.12 -3.90
C GLN A 407 -53.04 -173.52 -3.58
N LEU A 408 -52.46 -173.72 -2.40
CA LEU A 408 -51.95 -175.02 -1.96
C LEU A 408 -53.09 -176.02 -1.67
N LEU A 409 -54.23 -175.54 -1.17
CA LEU A 409 -55.49 -176.30 -1.07
C LEU A 409 -56.05 -176.72 -2.45
N LEU A 410 -55.94 -175.84 -3.46
CA LEU A 410 -56.34 -176.16 -4.83
C LEU A 410 -55.46 -177.24 -5.46
N GLU A 411 -54.14 -177.17 -5.30
CA GLU A 411 -53.21 -178.19 -5.81
C GLU A 411 -53.47 -179.58 -5.19
N GLN A 412 -53.79 -179.64 -3.90
CA GLN A 412 -54.23 -180.88 -3.26
C GLN A 412 -55.52 -181.42 -3.89
N LEU A 413 -56.51 -180.57 -4.15
CA LEU A 413 -57.77 -180.95 -4.82
C LEU A 413 -57.55 -181.46 -6.25
N PHE A 414 -56.69 -180.80 -7.05
CA PHE A 414 -56.39 -181.21 -8.41
C PHE A 414 -55.72 -182.59 -8.49
N SER A 415 -54.79 -182.90 -7.58
CA SER A 415 -54.15 -184.24 -7.55
C SER A 415 -55.15 -185.38 -7.32
N VAL A 416 -56.22 -185.14 -6.55
CA VAL A 416 -57.31 -186.11 -6.36
C VAL A 416 -58.23 -186.21 -7.59
N GLN A 417 -58.43 -185.13 -8.35
CA GLN A 417 -59.18 -185.19 -9.61
C GLN A 417 -58.42 -185.94 -10.72
N GLU A 418 -57.10 -185.74 -10.81
CA GLU A 418 -56.29 -186.30 -11.91
C GLU A 418 -56.22 -187.84 -11.89
N GLU A 419 -56.31 -188.48 -10.71
CA GLU A 419 -56.48 -189.94 -10.60
C GLU A 419 -57.86 -190.42 -11.11
N PHE A 420 -58.92 -189.63 -10.94
CA PHE A 420 -60.29 -190.01 -11.35
C PHE A 420 -60.52 -189.83 -12.86
N GLU A 421 -59.98 -188.77 -13.47
CA GLU A 421 -60.27 -188.44 -14.88
C GLU A 421 -59.62 -189.40 -15.88
N ASN A 422 -58.49 -190.02 -15.51
CA ASN A 422 -57.74 -190.97 -16.36
C ASN A 422 -58.48 -192.29 -16.71
N TYR A 423 -59.63 -192.59 -16.09
CA TYR A 423 -60.39 -193.82 -16.39
C TYR A 423 -61.47 -193.65 -17.48
N PHE A 424 -61.99 -192.43 -17.71
CA PHE A 424 -63.38 -192.32 -18.21
C PHE A 424 -63.61 -191.72 -19.62
N ILE A 425 -62.78 -190.80 -20.13
CA ILE A 425 -63.13 -190.07 -21.39
C ILE A 425 -62.01 -190.05 -22.43
N SER A 426 -62.26 -190.78 -23.52
CA SER A 426 -61.57 -190.63 -24.81
C SER A 426 -62.47 -189.96 -25.88
N SER A 427 -62.93 -188.70 -25.67
CA SER A 427 -63.49 -187.83 -26.75
C SER A 427 -63.81 -186.35 -26.39
N ALA A 428 -63.46 -185.41 -27.31
CA ALA A 428 -64.01 -184.04 -27.59
C ALA A 428 -63.69 -182.76 -26.72
N GLN A 429 -63.78 -181.52 -27.30
CA GLN A 429 -63.46 -180.13 -26.78
C GLN A 429 -64.32 -179.00 -27.53
N LYS A 430 -64.15 -177.63 -27.59
CA LYS A 430 -63.09 -176.59 -27.31
C LYS A 430 -63.55 -175.07 -27.49
N ASP A 431 -62.71 -174.06 -27.14
CA ASP A 431 -62.49 -172.66 -27.73
C ASP A 431 -63.10 -171.28 -27.20
N HIS A 432 -62.67 -170.07 -27.72
CA HIS A 432 -62.33 -168.77 -26.98
C HIS A 432 -62.42 -167.28 -27.62
N GLN A 433 -62.24 -166.17 -26.80
CA GLN A 433 -61.59 -164.74 -26.80
C GLN A 433 -61.61 -163.51 -27.85
N PRO A 434 -61.75 -162.17 -27.44
CA PRO A 434 -61.02 -160.92 -27.97
C PRO A 434 -60.95 -159.51 -27.13
N ALA A 435 -60.20 -158.40 -27.53
CA ALA A 435 -60.12 -156.96 -26.94
C ALA A 435 -59.35 -155.85 -27.84
N VAL A 436 -58.98 -154.51 -27.66
CA VAL A 436 -59.09 -153.26 -26.74
C VAL A 436 -58.48 -151.86 -27.33
N SER A 437 -58.55 -150.62 -26.67
CA SER A 437 -57.78 -149.25 -26.80
C SER A 437 -58.40 -147.95 -27.53
N ASP A 438 -57.97 -146.62 -27.57
CA ASP A 438 -56.95 -145.60 -26.98
C ASP A 438 -57.24 -144.00 -27.21
N THR A 439 -56.33 -142.98 -26.96
CA THR A 439 -56.59 -141.44 -26.84
C THR A 439 -55.52 -140.27 -27.22
N PRO A 440 -55.81 -138.89 -27.25
CA PRO A 440 -54.95 -137.72 -27.78
C PRO A 440 -54.89 -136.24 -27.09
N ALA A 441 -54.08 -135.20 -27.57
CA ALA A 441 -53.95 -133.73 -27.08
C ALA A 441 -53.23 -132.60 -28.03
N VAL A 442 -52.91 -131.31 -27.60
CA VAL A 442 -51.81 -130.28 -28.05
C VAL A 442 -52.05 -128.87 -28.83
N SER A 443 -51.07 -127.88 -28.84
CA SER A 443 -50.72 -126.67 -29.77
C SER A 443 -51.11 -125.15 -29.49
N GLN A 444 -50.58 -123.96 -29.98
CA GLN A 444 -49.35 -123.41 -30.72
C GLN A 444 -49.09 -121.80 -30.65
N SER A 445 -48.39 -121.04 -31.59
CA SER A 445 -47.72 -119.66 -31.39
C SER A 445 -47.35 -118.65 -32.58
N ALA A 446 -47.00 -117.34 -32.32
CA ALA A 446 -45.98 -116.36 -32.94
C ALA A 446 -46.08 -115.56 -34.32
N SER A 447 -45.30 -114.43 -34.52
CA SER A 447 -44.61 -113.88 -35.79
C SER A 447 -44.42 -112.31 -36.01
N ASN A 448 -43.79 -111.82 -37.12
CA ASN A 448 -43.04 -110.50 -37.30
C ASN A 448 -42.74 -110.06 -38.80
N GLU A 449 -42.33 -108.81 -39.18
CA GLU A 449 -41.82 -108.39 -40.55
C GLU A 449 -41.07 -106.98 -40.68
N LYS A 450 -40.67 -106.54 -41.92
CA LYS A 450 -39.47 -105.69 -42.27
C LYS A 450 -39.64 -104.14 -42.52
N VAL A 451 -38.57 -103.43 -42.98
CA VAL A 451 -38.34 -101.93 -42.99
C VAL A 451 -37.53 -101.39 -44.22
N SER A 452 -37.66 -100.11 -44.66
CA SER A 452 -37.03 -99.57 -45.92
C SER A 452 -36.59 -98.05 -46.03
N VAL A 453 -35.98 -97.38 -45.04
CA VAL A 453 -35.58 -95.93 -45.15
C VAL A 453 -34.14 -95.62 -44.69
N LEU A 454 -33.18 -95.37 -45.60
CA LEU A 454 -31.76 -95.14 -45.20
C LEU A 454 -30.95 -93.98 -45.83
N LYS A 455 -31.24 -93.45 -47.04
CA LYS A 455 -30.35 -92.42 -47.64
C LYS A 455 -30.50 -90.99 -47.08
N GLN A 456 -31.66 -90.61 -46.53
CA GLN A 456 -31.83 -89.28 -45.88
C GLN A 456 -31.34 -89.20 -44.41
N GLN A 457 -30.99 -90.33 -43.77
CA GLN A 457 -30.63 -90.32 -42.34
C GLN A 457 -29.19 -89.87 -42.06
N PHE A 458 -28.25 -90.06 -43.00
CA PHE A 458 -26.83 -89.83 -42.74
C PHE A 458 -26.45 -88.36 -42.62
N GLN A 459 -27.02 -87.49 -43.47
CA GLN A 459 -26.73 -86.04 -43.46
C GLN A 459 -27.25 -85.39 -42.17
N LYS A 460 -28.51 -85.65 -41.80
CA LYS A 460 -29.09 -85.25 -40.50
C LYS A 460 -28.32 -85.81 -39.30
N ARG A 461 -27.78 -87.03 -39.36
CA ARG A 461 -26.92 -87.59 -38.29
C ARG A 461 -25.56 -86.89 -38.20
N ALA A 462 -24.95 -86.51 -39.32
CA ALA A 462 -23.70 -85.75 -39.33
C ALA A 462 -23.89 -84.34 -38.73
N GLU A 463 -24.94 -83.63 -39.16
CA GLU A 463 -25.34 -82.32 -38.62
C GLU A 463 -25.64 -82.40 -37.11
N GLN A 464 -26.42 -83.39 -36.67
CA GLN A 464 -26.71 -83.60 -35.24
C GLN A 464 -25.44 -83.94 -34.44
N LYS A 465 -24.48 -84.68 -35.01
CA LYS A 465 -23.19 -84.99 -34.35
C LYS A 465 -22.30 -83.74 -34.25
N ALA A 466 -22.29 -82.88 -35.27
CA ALA A 466 -21.60 -81.59 -35.25
C ALA A 466 -22.23 -80.60 -34.25
N LEU A 467 -23.57 -80.52 -34.21
CA LEU A 467 -24.31 -79.71 -33.25
C LEU A 467 -24.07 -80.19 -31.81
N LYS A 468 -24.13 -81.51 -31.56
CA LYS A 468 -23.82 -82.08 -30.23
C LYS A 468 -22.38 -81.79 -29.78
N ARG A 469 -21.41 -81.77 -30.69
CA ARG A 469 -20.04 -81.32 -30.38
C ARG A 469 -20.00 -79.85 -29.98
N LYS A 470 -20.53 -78.94 -30.82
CA LYS A 470 -20.59 -77.50 -30.49
C LYS A 470 -21.34 -77.20 -29.17
N LEU A 471 -22.35 -78.00 -28.82
CA LEU A 471 -23.03 -77.90 -27.52
C LEU A 471 -22.15 -78.40 -26.35
N ALA A 472 -21.42 -79.51 -26.53
CA ALA A 472 -20.50 -80.02 -25.51
C ALA A 472 -19.33 -79.06 -25.25
N ASP A 473 -18.79 -78.43 -26.31
CA ASP A 473 -17.74 -77.40 -26.20
C ASP A 473 -18.19 -76.24 -25.29
N LEU A 474 -19.46 -75.80 -25.44
CA LEU A 474 -20.05 -74.76 -24.60
C LEU A 474 -20.35 -75.24 -23.18
N TYR A 475 -21.01 -76.39 -23.02
CA TYR A 475 -21.37 -76.95 -21.71
C TYR A 475 -20.16 -77.31 -20.82
N ASN A 476 -19.03 -77.65 -21.43
CA ASN A 476 -17.78 -77.93 -20.72
C ASN A 476 -16.93 -76.67 -20.47
N SER A 477 -17.34 -75.50 -20.98
CA SER A 477 -16.64 -74.24 -20.75
C SER A 477 -17.04 -73.59 -19.42
N SER A 478 -16.08 -73.08 -18.67
CA SER A 478 -16.30 -72.27 -17.46
C SER A 478 -16.86 -70.86 -17.74
N LEU A 479 -17.20 -70.57 -18.99
CA LEU A 479 -17.68 -69.29 -19.50
C LEU A 479 -19.18 -69.31 -19.85
N PHE A 480 -19.81 -70.49 -19.89
CA PHE A 480 -21.25 -70.64 -20.08
C PHE A 480 -21.91 -71.11 -18.77
N ASP A 481 -22.69 -70.24 -18.13
CA ASP A 481 -23.48 -70.61 -16.93
C ASP A 481 -24.95 -70.74 -17.31
N ALA A 482 -25.43 -72.00 -17.36
CA ALA A 482 -26.81 -72.32 -17.71
C ALA A 482 -27.86 -71.81 -16.71
N LYS A 483 -27.51 -71.57 -15.44
CA LYS A 483 -28.42 -70.99 -14.44
C LYS A 483 -28.46 -69.47 -14.60
N TRP A 484 -27.30 -68.82 -14.66
CA TRP A 484 -27.19 -67.37 -14.87
C TRP A 484 -27.87 -66.97 -16.19
N TYR A 485 -27.63 -67.70 -17.28
CA TYR A 485 -28.22 -67.41 -18.59
C TYR A 485 -29.77 -67.46 -18.56
N LEU A 486 -30.37 -68.37 -17.80
CA LEU A 486 -31.83 -68.43 -17.64
C LEU A 486 -32.38 -67.36 -16.70
N ALA A 487 -31.61 -66.92 -15.70
CA ALA A 487 -31.99 -65.82 -14.82
C ALA A 487 -31.94 -64.45 -15.54
N GLN A 488 -30.93 -64.24 -16.40
CA GLN A 488 -30.76 -62.99 -17.16
C GLN A 488 -31.66 -62.88 -18.40
N TYR A 489 -32.13 -64.02 -18.95
CA TYR A 489 -32.97 -64.04 -20.16
C TYR A 489 -34.31 -64.78 -19.93
N PRO A 490 -35.30 -64.10 -19.32
CA PRO A 490 -36.61 -64.68 -19.02
C PRO A 490 -37.41 -65.14 -20.25
N ASP A 491 -37.14 -64.59 -21.43
CA ASP A 491 -37.70 -65.05 -22.70
C ASP A 491 -37.24 -66.48 -23.04
N VAL A 492 -35.94 -66.74 -22.89
CA VAL A 492 -35.35 -68.08 -23.06
C VAL A 492 -35.82 -69.02 -21.95
N ALA A 493 -35.99 -68.51 -20.73
CA ALA A 493 -36.57 -69.27 -19.62
C ALA A 493 -38.04 -69.62 -19.85
N ASN A 494 -38.81 -68.85 -20.63
CA ASN A 494 -40.23 -69.13 -20.89
C ASN A 494 -40.47 -70.14 -22.03
N ASP A 495 -39.54 -70.31 -22.98
CA ASP A 495 -39.64 -71.37 -23.99
C ASP A 495 -39.36 -72.77 -23.39
N LYS A 496 -40.36 -73.67 -23.47
CA LYS A 496 -40.30 -75.07 -23.01
C LYS A 496 -39.15 -75.88 -23.63
N LYS A 497 -38.65 -75.50 -24.81
CA LYS A 497 -37.56 -76.12 -25.56
C LYS A 497 -36.18 -75.61 -25.10
N PHE A 498 -36.04 -74.30 -24.91
CA PHE A 498 -34.75 -73.69 -24.55
C PHE A 498 -34.49 -73.67 -23.04
N ARG A 499 -35.53 -73.60 -22.19
CA ARG A 499 -35.44 -73.85 -20.74
C ARG A 499 -34.70 -75.14 -20.41
N LYS A 500 -34.88 -76.19 -21.23
CA LYS A 500 -34.22 -77.50 -21.07
C LYS A 500 -32.80 -77.58 -21.67
N ASN A 501 -32.39 -76.61 -22.48
CA ASN A 501 -31.05 -76.55 -23.06
C ASN A 501 -30.66 -75.09 -23.39
N PRO A 502 -30.20 -74.30 -22.41
CA PRO A 502 -29.89 -72.88 -22.62
C PRO A 502 -28.73 -72.67 -23.59
N ALA A 503 -27.73 -73.56 -23.59
CA ALA A 503 -26.61 -73.54 -24.52
C ALA A 503 -27.07 -73.67 -25.99
N LEU A 504 -28.15 -74.41 -26.27
CA LEU A 504 -28.75 -74.51 -27.60
C LEU A 504 -29.45 -73.22 -28.05
N HIS A 505 -29.95 -72.39 -27.12
CA HIS A 505 -30.40 -71.04 -27.47
C HIS A 505 -29.20 -70.16 -27.81
N TYR A 506 -28.21 -70.10 -26.91
CA TYR A 506 -27.04 -69.26 -27.07
C TYR A 506 -26.25 -69.58 -28.35
N LEU A 507 -26.03 -70.86 -28.66
CA LEU A 507 -25.33 -71.34 -29.85
C LEU A 507 -26.03 -70.97 -31.18
N ARG A 508 -27.35 -70.81 -31.16
CA ARG A 508 -28.17 -70.61 -32.38
C ARG A 508 -28.66 -69.18 -32.58
N PHE A 509 -28.82 -68.43 -31.50
CA PHE A 509 -29.48 -67.12 -31.48
C PHE A 509 -28.72 -66.17 -30.55
N GLY A 510 -28.66 -66.48 -29.25
CA GLY A 510 -28.17 -65.54 -28.23
C GLY A 510 -26.78 -64.96 -28.48
N GLY A 511 -25.81 -65.75 -28.92
CA GLY A 511 -24.46 -65.26 -29.23
C GLY A 511 -24.39 -64.35 -30.47
N PHE A 512 -25.34 -64.44 -31.39
CA PHE A 512 -25.46 -63.53 -32.54
C PHE A 512 -26.25 -62.26 -32.20
N GLU A 513 -27.18 -62.38 -31.26
CA GLU A 513 -27.89 -61.26 -30.61
C GLU A 513 -27.02 -60.47 -29.63
N GLY A 514 -25.75 -60.84 -29.45
CA GLY A 514 -24.82 -60.18 -28.52
C GLY A 514 -25.11 -60.47 -27.04
N ARG A 515 -25.98 -61.43 -26.71
CA ARG A 515 -26.26 -61.85 -25.33
C ARG A 515 -25.04 -62.52 -24.69
N ASN A 516 -24.87 -62.39 -23.38
CA ASN A 516 -23.72 -62.95 -22.68
C ASN A 516 -23.99 -64.41 -22.24
N PRO A 517 -23.03 -65.34 -22.40
CA PRO A 517 -23.17 -66.75 -22.01
C PRO A 517 -23.11 -66.98 -20.48
N GLY A 518 -22.56 -66.02 -19.75
CA GLY A 518 -22.29 -66.05 -18.32
C GLY A 518 -21.67 -64.71 -17.89
N PRO A 519 -21.39 -64.51 -16.59
CA PRO A 519 -20.79 -63.27 -16.09
C PRO A 519 -19.32 -63.08 -16.51
N ASN A 520 -18.67 -64.13 -17.01
CA ASN A 520 -17.22 -64.18 -17.27
C ASN A 520 -16.83 -63.95 -18.75
N PHE A 521 -17.78 -63.58 -19.62
CA PHE A 521 -17.54 -63.36 -21.05
C PHE A 521 -18.59 -62.40 -21.63
N ASP A 522 -18.13 -61.34 -22.30
CA ASP A 522 -19.01 -60.38 -22.98
C ASP A 522 -19.05 -60.65 -24.49
N SER A 523 -20.18 -61.15 -25.00
CA SER A 523 -20.38 -61.41 -26.43
C SER A 523 -20.44 -60.14 -27.26
N ALA A 524 -21.02 -59.06 -26.74
CA ALA A 524 -21.17 -57.80 -27.46
C ALA A 524 -19.82 -57.11 -27.61
N THR A 525 -19.05 -57.03 -26.51
CA THR A 525 -17.68 -56.50 -26.52
C THR A 525 -16.73 -57.39 -27.34
N TYR A 526 -16.84 -58.72 -27.25
CA TYR A 526 -16.04 -59.61 -28.10
C TYR A 526 -16.33 -59.42 -29.60
N LEU A 527 -17.60 -59.28 -30.01
CA LEU A 527 -17.97 -59.03 -31.42
C LEU A 527 -17.66 -57.59 -31.89
N LEU A 528 -17.48 -56.64 -30.96
CA LEU A 528 -17.02 -55.29 -31.27
C LEU A 528 -15.50 -55.24 -31.49
N LEU A 529 -14.74 -55.93 -30.65
CA LEU A 529 -13.27 -56.03 -30.74
C LEU A 529 -12.79 -56.94 -31.89
N ASN A 530 -13.65 -57.87 -32.35
CA ASN A 530 -13.32 -58.87 -33.37
C ASN A 530 -14.31 -58.77 -34.56
N PRO A 531 -14.17 -57.75 -35.43
CA PRO A 531 -15.09 -57.51 -36.54
C PRO A 531 -15.00 -58.59 -37.64
N ASP A 532 -13.91 -59.34 -37.70
CA ASP A 532 -13.73 -60.55 -38.51
C ASP A 532 -14.72 -61.66 -38.09
N VAL A 533 -14.77 -61.99 -36.80
CA VAL A 533 -15.70 -62.97 -36.21
C VAL A 533 -17.15 -62.58 -36.47
N LYS A 534 -17.43 -61.26 -36.42
CA LYS A 534 -18.75 -60.68 -36.71
C LYS A 534 -19.11 -60.74 -38.20
N ALA A 535 -18.16 -60.48 -39.10
CA ALA A 535 -18.37 -60.50 -40.55
C ALA A 535 -18.58 -61.93 -41.10
N GLU A 536 -17.84 -62.91 -40.57
CA GLU A 536 -18.00 -64.33 -40.94
C GLU A 536 -19.20 -65.02 -40.26
N GLY A 537 -19.91 -64.30 -39.36
CA GLY A 537 -21.09 -64.84 -38.69
C GLY A 537 -20.77 -66.00 -37.73
N PHE A 538 -19.64 -65.94 -37.03
CA PHE A 538 -19.29 -66.92 -36.01
C PHE A 538 -19.90 -66.59 -34.64
N ASN A 539 -20.29 -67.63 -33.90
CA ASN A 539 -20.76 -67.48 -32.52
C ASN A 539 -19.57 -67.12 -31.62
N PRO A 540 -19.62 -66.02 -30.84
CA PRO A 540 -18.43 -65.40 -30.26
C PRO A 540 -17.71 -66.29 -29.24
N LEU A 541 -18.42 -66.87 -28.27
CA LEU A 541 -17.80 -67.78 -27.31
C LEU A 541 -17.26 -69.05 -27.99
N LEU A 542 -17.96 -69.59 -28.98
CA LEU A 542 -17.48 -70.77 -29.71
C LEU A 542 -16.22 -70.45 -30.56
N HIS A 543 -16.08 -69.23 -31.07
CA HIS A 543 -14.85 -68.77 -31.72
C HIS A 543 -13.71 -68.63 -30.70
N TYR A 544 -13.98 -67.99 -29.55
CA TYR A 544 -12.99 -67.82 -28.49
C TYR A 544 -12.43 -69.15 -27.98
N LEU A 545 -13.30 -70.12 -27.66
CA LEU A 545 -12.94 -71.46 -27.17
C LEU A 545 -12.17 -72.33 -28.17
N ARG A 546 -12.09 -71.94 -29.45
CA ARG A 546 -11.48 -72.74 -30.52
C ARG A 546 -10.25 -72.09 -31.15
N PHE A 547 -10.22 -70.76 -31.21
CA PHE A 547 -9.17 -69.98 -31.87
C PHE A 547 -8.73 -68.80 -30.99
N GLY A 548 -9.69 -68.01 -30.48
CA GLY A 548 -9.40 -66.77 -29.76
C GLY A 548 -8.54 -66.91 -28.50
N GLN A 549 -8.59 -68.04 -27.80
CA GLN A 549 -7.68 -68.34 -26.68
C GLN A 549 -6.23 -68.53 -27.13
N ALA A 550 -5.99 -69.23 -28.24
CA ALA A 550 -4.64 -69.40 -28.80
C ALA A 550 -4.12 -68.11 -29.45
N GLU A 551 -5.03 -67.28 -29.97
CA GLU A 551 -4.75 -65.97 -30.58
C GLU A 551 -4.67 -64.82 -29.55
N ASN A 552 -4.79 -65.10 -28.24
CA ASN A 552 -4.75 -64.12 -27.14
C ASN A 552 -5.77 -62.96 -27.28
N ARG A 553 -6.93 -63.21 -27.90
CA ARG A 553 -8.01 -62.22 -28.06
C ARG A 553 -8.71 -61.93 -26.73
N ARG A 554 -8.97 -60.65 -26.42
CA ARG A 554 -9.67 -60.21 -25.19
C ARG A 554 -11.17 -60.48 -25.26
N THR A 555 -11.80 -60.72 -24.10
CA THR A 555 -13.20 -61.16 -23.94
C THR A 555 -14.07 -60.27 -23.04
N SER A 556 -13.48 -59.18 -22.55
CA SER A 556 -13.97 -58.21 -21.59
C SER A 556 -13.03 -57.01 -21.63
#